data_AF-A0A818J7V1-F1
#
_entry.id   AF-A0A818J7V1-F1
#
_cell.length_a   1.000
_cell.length_b   1.000
_cell.length_c   1.000
_cell.angle_alpha   90.00
_cell.angle_beta   90.00
_cell.angle_gamma   90.00
#
_symmetry.space_group_name_H-M   'P 1'
#
loop_
_entity.id
_entity.type
_entity.pdbx_description
1 polymer ?
#
loop_
_entity_poly.entity_id
_entity_poly.type
_entity_poly.pdbx_seq_one_letter_code
_entity_poly.pdbx_strand_id
1 'polypeptide(L)'
;MNAYYANNDNGLNEVRNIISQKNSDDLSKLLHNNEEVAKLVGNLNEIQQMEIIKENLKENVKRLALRNLDKEPIFIHEKEKLEEVYNELNKVRDEYNKIRQQYEEQIGETNPEMTWVLLQTAASELERTTEETAEDFFYGEKTEEQVQEFERRFIEDRKRAHELKIKAEKFHDLLQMSGGSSFMSSNQQQSYTSKYT
;
A
#
# COMPACT_ATOMS: atom_id res chain seq x y z
N MET A 1 2.09 20.34 -41.06
CA MET A 1 0.96 21.10 -41.63
C MET A 1 1.27 21.48 -43.08
N ASN A 2 1.37 20.52 -44.02
CA ASN A 2 1.68 20.84 -45.45
C ASN A 2 1.50 19.68 -46.47
N ALA A 3 0.57 18.74 -46.23
CA ALA A 3 0.23 17.71 -47.24
C ALA A 3 -1.10 18.00 -47.96
N TYR A 4 -2.01 18.76 -47.34
CA TYR A 4 -3.33 19.06 -47.90
C TYR A 4 -3.30 20.10 -49.03
N TYR A 5 -2.34 21.02 -49.06
CA TYR A 5 -2.27 22.06 -50.10
C TYR A 5 -1.49 21.65 -51.36
N ALA A 6 -0.61 20.64 -51.27
CA ALA A 6 0.16 20.14 -52.41
C ALA A 6 -0.66 19.23 -53.36
N ASN A 7 -1.78 18.68 -52.89
CA ASN A 7 -2.65 17.80 -53.69
C ASN A 7 -3.72 18.55 -54.50
N ASN A 8 -4.07 19.78 -54.10
CA ASN A 8 -5.15 20.54 -54.72
C ASN A 8 -4.87 20.90 -56.20
N ASP A 9 -3.60 20.96 -56.60
CA ASP A 9 -3.20 21.21 -57.98
C ASP A 9 -3.35 19.95 -58.86
N ASN A 10 -3.26 18.75 -58.30
CA ASN A 10 -3.39 17.49 -59.05
C ASN A 10 -4.83 17.22 -59.49
N GLY A 11 -5.81 17.42 -58.60
CA GLY A 11 -7.23 17.27 -58.95
C GLY A 11 -7.69 18.28 -60.00
N LEU A 12 -7.24 19.53 -59.92
CA LEU A 12 -7.52 20.57 -60.92
C LEU A 12 -6.86 20.27 -62.27
N ASN A 13 -5.63 19.75 -62.28
CA ASN A 13 -4.95 19.34 -63.51
C ASN A 13 -5.59 18.11 -64.15
N GLU A 14 -6.08 17.16 -63.36
CA GLU A 14 -6.85 16.00 -63.84
C GLU A 14 -8.17 16.43 -64.49
N VAL A 15 -8.93 17.31 -63.83
CA VAL A 15 -10.16 17.91 -64.39
C VAL A 15 -9.85 18.67 -65.68
N ARG A 16 -8.80 19.48 -65.70
CA ARG A 16 -8.37 20.25 -66.89
C ARG A 16 -8.01 19.33 -68.05
N ASN A 17 -7.31 18.23 -67.79
CA ASN A 17 -6.97 17.24 -68.80
C ASN A 17 -8.22 16.54 -69.35
N ILE A 18 -9.16 16.12 -68.50
CA ILE A 18 -10.40 15.45 -68.93
C ILE A 18 -11.30 16.41 -69.73
N ILE A 19 -11.40 17.69 -69.33
CA ILE A 19 -12.17 18.70 -70.06
C ILE A 19 -11.53 19.00 -71.42
N SER A 20 -10.20 19.07 -71.49
CA SER A 20 -9.48 19.35 -72.75
C SER A 20 -9.62 18.25 -73.82
N GLN A 21 -9.96 17.03 -73.42
CA GLN A 21 -10.12 15.88 -74.31
C GLN A 21 -11.58 15.66 -74.78
N LYS A 22 -12.55 16.44 -74.29
CA LYS A 22 -13.97 16.34 -74.68
C LYS A 22 -14.30 17.21 -75.90
N ASN A 23 -15.28 16.78 -76.69
CA ASN A 23 -15.76 17.51 -77.86
C ASN A 23 -16.76 18.63 -77.47
N SER A 24 -17.06 19.54 -78.40
CA SER A 24 -17.92 20.72 -78.15
C SER A 24 -19.34 20.35 -77.67
N ASP A 25 -19.89 19.23 -78.15
CA ASP A 25 -21.24 18.77 -77.77
C ASP A 25 -21.26 18.20 -76.35
N ASP A 26 -20.20 17.52 -75.94
CA ASP A 26 -20.05 16.95 -74.60
C ASP A 26 -19.72 18.03 -73.56
N LEU A 27 -18.95 19.07 -73.92
CA LEU A 27 -18.79 20.25 -73.06
C LEU A 27 -20.11 21.00 -72.89
N SER A 28 -20.91 21.12 -73.95
CA SER A 28 -22.24 21.76 -73.86
C SER A 28 -23.15 20.97 -72.92
N LYS A 29 -23.17 19.64 -73.01
CA LYS A 29 -23.92 18.80 -72.06
C LYS A 29 -23.42 18.94 -70.62
N LEU A 30 -22.10 19.02 -70.42
CA LEU A 30 -21.51 19.20 -69.09
C LEU A 30 -21.87 20.56 -68.49
N LEU A 31 -21.93 21.62 -69.31
CA LEU A 31 -22.29 22.97 -68.87
C LEU A 31 -23.77 23.08 -68.47
N HIS A 32 -24.64 22.33 -69.13
CA HIS A 32 -26.10 22.39 -68.92
C HIS A 32 -26.64 21.33 -67.95
N ASN A 33 -25.83 20.34 -67.55
CA ASN A 33 -26.25 19.29 -66.62
C ASN A 33 -25.30 19.13 -65.43
N ASN A 34 -25.74 19.65 -64.28
CA ASN A 34 -24.98 19.61 -63.02
C ASN A 34 -24.77 18.17 -62.50
N GLU A 35 -25.60 17.21 -62.88
CA GLU A 35 -25.47 15.81 -62.49
C GLU A 35 -24.28 15.13 -63.21
N GLU A 36 -24.02 15.52 -64.46
CA GLU A 36 -22.85 15.05 -65.22
C GLU A 36 -21.55 15.66 -64.68
N VAL A 37 -21.59 16.91 -64.20
CA VAL A 37 -20.48 17.53 -63.47
C VAL A 37 -20.22 16.80 -62.16
N ALA A 38 -21.26 16.45 -61.40
CA ALA A 38 -21.12 15.69 -60.16
C ALA A 38 -20.52 14.29 -60.40
N LYS A 39 -20.92 13.60 -61.48
CA LYS A 39 -20.32 12.32 -61.90
C LYS A 39 -18.85 12.49 -62.30
N LEU A 40 -18.51 13.54 -63.04
CA LEU A 40 -17.13 13.83 -63.41
C LEU A 40 -16.25 14.04 -62.17
N VAL A 41 -16.75 14.83 -61.20
CA VAL A 41 -16.07 15.09 -59.93
C VAL A 41 -15.97 13.81 -59.08
N GLY A 42 -17.02 13.00 -59.00
CA GLY A 42 -17.00 11.72 -58.30
C GLY A 42 -16.07 10.67 -58.91
N ASN A 43 -15.75 10.81 -60.20
CA ASN A 43 -14.81 9.94 -60.92
C ASN A 43 -13.34 10.40 -60.84
N LEU A 44 -13.06 11.52 -60.18
CA LEU A 44 -11.68 11.96 -59.95
C LEU A 44 -10.97 10.98 -59.03
N ASN A 45 -9.72 10.65 -59.36
CA ASN A 45 -8.94 9.66 -58.61
C ASN A 45 -8.78 10.08 -57.15
N GLU A 46 -8.64 11.37 -56.87
CA GLU A 46 -8.53 11.91 -55.51
C GLU A 46 -9.80 11.66 -54.68
N ILE A 47 -10.98 11.87 -55.25
CA ILE A 47 -12.27 11.65 -54.55
C ILE A 47 -12.52 10.16 -54.34
N GLN A 48 -12.20 9.31 -55.32
CA GLN A 48 -12.29 7.87 -55.16
C GLN A 48 -11.30 7.33 -54.11
N GLN A 49 -10.06 7.82 -54.10
CA GLN A 49 -9.08 7.47 -53.06
C GLN A 49 -9.55 7.93 -51.68
N MET A 50 -10.10 9.13 -51.57
CA MET A 50 -10.65 9.63 -50.31
C MET A 50 -11.83 8.78 -49.82
N GLU A 51 -12.70 8.33 -50.73
CA GLU A 51 -13.81 7.42 -50.40
C GLU A 51 -13.32 6.04 -49.93
N ILE A 52 -12.27 5.50 -50.59
CA ILE A 52 -11.61 4.25 -50.17
C ILE A 52 -10.97 4.41 -48.79
N ILE A 53 -10.28 5.52 -48.53
CA ILE A 53 -9.69 5.80 -47.21
C ILE A 53 -10.79 5.93 -46.15
N LYS A 54 -11.91 6.59 -46.49
CA LYS A 54 -13.06 6.74 -45.58
C LYS A 54 -13.65 5.39 -45.21
N GLU A 55 -13.88 4.52 -46.18
CA GLU A 55 -14.47 3.20 -45.90
C GLU A 55 -13.49 2.30 -45.12
N ASN A 56 -12.19 2.34 -45.45
CA ASN A 56 -11.16 1.66 -44.66
C ASN A 56 -11.11 2.17 -43.21
N LEU A 57 -11.20 3.49 -42.99
CA LEU A 57 -11.25 4.07 -41.65
C LEU A 57 -12.49 3.63 -40.89
N LYS A 58 -13.65 3.60 -41.56
CA LYS A 58 -14.90 3.14 -40.98
C LYS A 58 -14.85 1.66 -40.59
N GLU A 59 -14.27 0.82 -41.43
CA GLU A 59 -14.03 -0.59 -41.11
C GLU A 59 -13.06 -0.74 -39.92
N ASN A 60 -11.99 0.06 -39.90
CA ASN A 60 -11.04 0.07 -38.80
C ASN A 60 -11.68 0.49 -37.47
N VAL A 61 -12.49 1.56 -37.47
CA VAL A 61 -13.24 2.03 -36.30
C VAL A 61 -14.21 0.94 -35.84
N LYS A 62 -14.94 0.31 -36.77
CA LYS A 62 -15.85 -0.79 -36.45
C LYS A 62 -15.12 -1.96 -35.80
N ARG A 63 -13.97 -2.38 -36.35
CA ARG A 63 -13.14 -3.45 -35.79
C ARG A 63 -12.63 -3.10 -34.38
N LEU A 64 -12.20 -1.86 -34.18
CA LEU A 64 -11.75 -1.40 -32.86
C LEU A 64 -12.90 -1.34 -31.85
N ALA A 65 -14.07 -0.87 -32.25
CA ALA A 65 -15.26 -0.84 -31.40
C ALA A 65 -15.70 -2.24 -30.99
N LEU A 66 -15.73 -3.20 -31.93
CA LEU A 66 -16.03 -4.60 -31.63
C LEU A 66 -15.01 -5.19 -30.65
N ARG A 67 -13.71 -4.98 -30.90
CA ARG A 67 -12.67 -5.47 -29.99
C ARG A 67 -12.76 -4.84 -28.60
N ASN A 68 -13.17 -3.58 -28.50
CA ASN A 68 -13.37 -2.91 -27.21
C ASN A 68 -14.58 -3.51 -26.49
N LEU A 69 -15.68 -3.76 -27.22
CA LEU A 69 -16.88 -4.41 -26.68
C LEU A 69 -16.59 -5.82 -26.17
N ASP A 70 -15.75 -6.58 -26.87
CA ASP A 70 -15.34 -7.93 -26.44
C ASP A 70 -14.44 -7.91 -25.18
N LYS A 71 -13.69 -6.83 -24.98
CA LYS A 71 -12.75 -6.68 -23.85
C LYS A 71 -13.40 -6.13 -22.59
N GLU A 72 -14.46 -5.34 -22.73
CA GLU A 72 -15.22 -4.78 -21.62
C GLU A 72 -15.66 -5.83 -20.59
N PRO A 73 -16.28 -6.97 -20.96
CA PRO A 73 -16.69 -7.98 -19.97
C PRO A 73 -15.50 -8.64 -19.26
N ILE A 74 -14.38 -8.83 -19.96
CA ILE A 74 -13.16 -9.39 -19.36
C ILE A 74 -12.61 -8.43 -18.31
N PHE A 75 -12.54 -7.14 -18.65
CA PHE A 75 -12.05 -6.10 -17.74
C PHE A 75 -12.95 -5.95 -16.52
N ILE A 76 -14.27 -5.97 -16.69
CA ILE A 76 -15.23 -5.93 -15.58
C ILE A 76 -15.03 -7.14 -14.67
N HIS A 77 -14.94 -8.34 -15.24
CA HIS A 77 -14.75 -9.57 -14.46
C HIS A 77 -13.43 -9.59 -13.68
N GLU A 78 -12.32 -9.18 -14.31
CA GLU A 78 -11.03 -9.09 -13.63
C GLU A 78 -11.04 -8.02 -12.52
N LYS A 79 -11.73 -6.91 -12.75
CA LYS A 79 -11.91 -5.86 -11.74
C LYS A 79 -12.71 -6.35 -10.55
N GLU A 80 -13.82 -7.05 -10.77
CA GLU A 80 -14.63 -7.65 -9.70
C GLU A 80 -13.81 -8.65 -8.87
N LYS A 81 -13.04 -9.51 -9.55
CA LYS A 81 -12.14 -10.45 -8.88
C LYS A 81 -11.06 -9.75 -8.05
N LEU A 82 -10.51 -8.65 -8.57
CA LEU A 82 -9.54 -7.85 -7.84
C LEU A 82 -10.17 -7.19 -6.62
N GLU A 83 -11.38 -6.65 -6.74
CA GLU A 83 -12.12 -6.06 -5.62
C GLU A 83 -12.44 -7.12 -4.55
N GLU A 84 -12.81 -8.34 -4.94
CA GLU A 84 -13.03 -9.46 -4.02
C GLU A 84 -11.77 -9.79 -3.22
N VAL A 85 -10.64 -10.04 -3.91
CA VAL A 85 -9.36 -10.35 -3.27
C VAL A 85 -8.87 -9.19 -2.39
N TYR A 86 -9.05 -7.95 -2.83
CA TYR A 86 -8.69 -6.77 -2.05
C TYR A 86 -9.52 -6.66 -0.77
N ASN A 87 -10.82 -6.96 -0.85
CA ASN A 87 -11.70 -6.97 0.32
C ASN A 87 -11.32 -8.09 1.30
N GLU A 88 -10.98 -9.29 0.80
CA GLU A 88 -10.46 -10.37 1.64
C GLU A 88 -9.16 -9.99 2.33
N LEU A 89 -8.22 -9.41 1.59
CA LEU A 89 -6.95 -8.93 2.14
C LEU A 89 -7.17 -7.89 3.26
N ASN A 90 -8.08 -6.95 3.06
CA ASN A 90 -8.39 -5.94 4.07
C ASN A 90 -9.01 -6.58 5.33
N LYS A 91 -9.91 -7.56 5.17
CA LYS A 91 -10.46 -8.30 6.33
C LYS A 91 -9.37 -8.99 7.13
N VAL A 92 -8.48 -9.74 6.45
CA VAL A 92 -7.36 -10.43 7.10
C VAL A 92 -6.40 -9.44 7.75
N ARG A 93 -6.13 -8.31 7.11
CA ARG A 93 -5.31 -7.23 7.67
C ARG A 93 -5.92 -6.65 8.93
N ASP A 94 -7.23 -6.42 8.94
CA ASP A 94 -7.94 -5.89 10.11
C ASP A 94 -7.96 -6.91 11.25
N GLU A 95 -8.15 -8.20 10.96
CA GLU A 95 -8.03 -9.28 11.93
C GLU A 95 -6.62 -9.36 12.52
N TYR A 96 -5.59 -9.33 11.66
CA TYR A 96 -4.19 -9.29 12.10
C TYR A 96 -3.91 -8.09 12.99
N ASN A 97 -4.36 -6.89 12.62
CA ASN A 97 -4.15 -5.69 13.42
C ASN A 97 -4.85 -5.78 14.78
N LYS A 98 -6.06 -6.35 14.84
CA LYS A 98 -6.76 -6.60 16.12
C LYS A 98 -5.99 -7.57 17.01
N ILE A 99 -5.52 -8.69 16.45
CA ILE A 99 -4.72 -9.68 17.20
C ILE A 99 -3.42 -9.05 17.68
N ARG A 100 -2.74 -8.30 16.81
CA ARG A 100 -1.53 -7.57 17.16
C ARG A 100 -1.77 -6.57 18.29
N GLN A 101 -2.86 -5.80 18.23
CA GLN A 101 -3.21 -4.85 19.29
C GLN A 101 -3.47 -5.58 20.61
N GLN A 102 -4.24 -6.68 20.61
CA GLN A 102 -4.46 -7.48 21.81
C GLN A 102 -3.14 -8.02 22.39
N TYR A 103 -2.23 -8.47 21.51
CA TYR A 103 -0.92 -8.95 21.92
C TYR A 103 -0.03 -7.82 22.46
N GLU A 104 -0.06 -6.63 21.85
CA GLU A 104 0.65 -5.45 22.33
C GLU A 104 0.07 -4.93 23.66
N GLU A 105 -1.23 -5.04 23.89
CA GLU A 105 -1.86 -4.72 25.19
C GLU A 105 -1.41 -5.74 26.26
N GLN A 106 -1.41 -7.03 25.95
CA GLN A 106 -0.93 -8.09 26.86
C GLN A 106 0.59 -7.98 27.16
N ILE A 107 1.41 -7.67 26.14
CA ILE A 107 2.85 -7.45 26.31
C ILE A 107 3.13 -6.09 26.93
N GLY A 108 2.31 -5.07 26.67
CA GLY A 108 2.42 -3.74 27.27
C GLY A 108 2.36 -3.78 28.79
N GLU A 109 1.58 -4.71 29.35
CA GLU A 109 1.56 -5.00 30.79
C GLU A 109 2.77 -5.80 31.29
N THR A 110 3.51 -6.46 30.40
CA THR A 110 4.58 -7.41 30.73
C THR A 110 5.88 -7.16 29.95
N ASN A 111 6.30 -5.89 29.83
CA ASN A 111 7.65 -5.60 29.34
C ASN A 111 8.66 -6.33 30.25
N PRO A 112 9.49 -7.25 29.73
CA PRO A 112 10.46 -7.98 30.53
C PRO A 112 11.42 -7.06 31.27
N GLU A 113 11.85 -5.94 30.66
CA GLU A 113 12.71 -4.96 31.32
C GLU A 113 11.99 -4.27 32.49
N MET A 114 10.70 -3.95 32.32
CA MET A 114 9.90 -3.37 33.40
C MET A 114 9.70 -4.36 34.55
N THR A 115 9.50 -5.66 34.23
CA THR A 115 9.40 -6.72 35.23
C THR A 115 10.71 -6.89 36.00
N TRP A 116 11.86 -6.74 35.33
CA TRP A 116 13.16 -6.76 35.97
C TRP A 116 13.31 -5.58 36.95
N VAL A 117 12.98 -4.36 36.51
CA VAL A 117 13.02 -3.16 37.37
C VAL A 117 12.11 -3.32 38.59
N LEU A 118 10.90 -3.84 38.41
CA LEU A 118 9.96 -4.10 39.52
C LEU A 118 10.54 -5.12 40.52
N LEU A 119 11.13 -6.20 40.01
CA LEU A 119 11.74 -7.24 40.85
C LEU A 119 12.94 -6.70 41.63
N GLN A 120 13.79 -5.90 40.98
CA GLN A 120 14.93 -5.23 41.61
C GLN A 120 14.47 -4.23 42.67
N THR A 121 13.40 -3.46 42.40
CA THR A 121 12.83 -2.49 43.35
C THR A 121 12.28 -3.21 44.58
N ALA A 122 11.53 -4.30 44.39
CA ALA A 122 11.01 -5.11 45.49
C ALA A 122 12.12 -5.75 46.33
N ALA A 123 13.22 -6.19 45.70
CA ALA A 123 14.38 -6.70 46.42
C ALA A 123 15.04 -5.61 47.29
N SER A 124 15.28 -4.43 46.72
CA SER A 124 15.85 -3.28 47.44
C SER A 124 14.94 -2.78 48.58
N GLU A 125 13.63 -2.79 48.37
CA GLU A 125 12.65 -2.41 49.39
C GLU A 125 12.69 -3.38 50.57
N LEU A 126 12.71 -4.69 50.30
CA LEU A 126 12.78 -5.72 51.33
C LEU A 126 14.14 -5.70 52.06
N GLU A 127 15.25 -5.45 51.35
CA GLU A 127 16.57 -5.24 51.98
C GLU A 127 16.50 -4.05 52.95
N ARG A 128 15.90 -2.92 52.53
CA ARG A 128 15.71 -1.75 53.40
C ARG A 128 14.84 -2.07 54.62
N THR A 129 13.69 -2.72 54.46
CA THR A 129 12.82 -3.06 55.60
C THR A 129 13.50 -4.03 56.57
N THR A 130 14.33 -4.95 56.07
CA THR A 130 15.12 -5.83 56.95
C THR A 130 16.19 -5.07 57.72
N GLU A 131 16.79 -4.03 57.13
CA GLU A 131 17.74 -3.16 57.82
C GLU A 131 17.04 -2.33 58.91
N GLU A 132 15.89 -1.74 58.61
CA GLU A 132 15.06 -1.01 59.59
C GLU A 132 14.64 -1.91 60.74
N THR A 133 14.22 -3.14 60.44
CA THR A 133 13.85 -4.13 61.48
C THR A 133 15.05 -4.50 62.36
N ALA A 134 16.26 -4.57 61.79
CA ALA A 134 17.48 -4.82 62.55
C ALA A 134 17.86 -3.61 63.42
N GLU A 135 17.77 -2.40 62.90
CA GLU A 135 18.00 -1.17 63.67
C GLU A 135 17.02 -1.05 64.84
N ASP A 136 15.73 -1.26 64.60
CA ASP A 136 14.66 -1.26 65.63
C ASP A 136 14.88 -2.33 66.72
N PHE A 137 15.50 -3.45 66.37
CA PHE A 137 15.87 -4.49 67.32
C PHE A 137 16.95 -4.01 68.30
N PHE A 138 17.88 -3.14 67.88
CA PHE A 138 18.93 -2.62 68.76
C PHE A 138 18.47 -1.50 69.71
N TYR A 139 17.25 -0.96 69.53
CA TYR A 139 16.70 0.07 70.41
C TYR A 139 15.82 -0.49 71.54
N GLY A 140 16.22 -0.27 72.80
CA GLY A 140 15.44 -0.58 74.01
C GLY A 140 15.65 -1.98 74.59
N GLU A 141 15.16 -2.22 75.82
CA GLU A 141 15.19 -3.54 76.46
C GLU A 141 14.19 -4.49 75.76
N LYS A 142 14.62 -5.70 75.41
CA LYS A 142 13.78 -6.71 74.75
C LYS A 142 13.47 -7.87 75.68
N THR A 143 12.25 -8.40 75.59
CA THR A 143 11.90 -9.67 76.22
C THR A 143 12.37 -10.85 75.37
N GLU A 144 12.55 -12.03 75.99
CA GLU A 144 12.98 -13.24 75.28
C GLU A 144 12.03 -13.63 74.15
N GLU A 145 10.72 -13.40 74.31
CA GLU A 145 9.70 -13.61 73.27
C GLU A 145 9.89 -12.67 72.07
N GLN A 146 10.28 -11.41 72.29
CA GLN A 146 10.54 -10.44 71.22
C GLN A 146 11.79 -10.79 70.42
N VAL A 147 12.79 -11.40 71.08
CA VAL A 147 14.02 -11.88 70.42
C VAL A 147 13.72 -13.06 69.49
N GLN A 148 12.93 -14.03 69.95
CA GLN A 148 12.55 -15.19 69.13
C GLN A 148 11.67 -14.79 67.93
N GLU A 149 10.75 -13.84 68.11
CA GLU A 149 9.92 -13.33 67.02
C GLU A 149 10.75 -12.54 65.99
N PHE A 150 11.70 -11.73 66.45
CA PHE A 150 12.65 -11.04 65.57
C PHE A 150 13.49 -12.03 64.77
N GLU A 151 14.10 -13.02 65.42
CA GLU A 151 14.95 -14.02 64.75
C GLU A 151 14.18 -14.73 63.62
N ARG A 152 12.95 -15.17 63.91
CA ARG A 152 12.09 -15.85 62.93
C ARG A 152 11.79 -14.96 61.73
N ARG A 153 11.31 -13.74 61.95
CA ARG A 153 10.92 -12.80 60.87
C ARG A 153 12.12 -12.33 60.07
N PHE A 154 13.20 -11.93 60.75
CA PHE A 154 14.38 -11.39 60.13
C PHE A 154 15.06 -12.42 59.20
N ILE A 155 15.15 -13.69 59.63
CA ILE A 155 15.68 -14.77 58.79
C ILE A 155 14.80 -15.01 57.56
N GLU A 156 13.47 -15.04 57.74
CA GLU A 156 12.52 -15.25 56.65
C GLU A 156 12.57 -14.11 55.62
N ASP A 157 12.57 -12.86 56.08
CA ASP A 157 12.59 -11.68 55.23
C ASP A 157 13.94 -11.50 54.53
N ARG A 158 15.07 -11.74 55.22
CA ARG A 158 16.41 -11.71 54.58
C ARG A 158 16.56 -12.80 53.54
N LYS A 159 16.06 -14.01 53.81
CA LYS A 159 16.04 -15.09 52.82
C LYS A 159 15.26 -14.66 51.58
N ARG A 160 14.07 -14.09 51.76
CA ARG A 160 13.22 -13.62 50.67
C ARG A 160 13.88 -12.47 49.88
N ALA A 161 14.56 -11.54 50.55
CA ALA A 161 15.30 -10.45 49.90
C ALA A 161 16.42 -10.99 49.00
N HIS A 162 17.23 -11.92 49.50
CA HIS A 162 18.28 -12.56 48.71
C HIS A 162 17.72 -13.41 47.55
N GLU A 163 16.62 -14.13 47.76
CA GLU A 163 15.96 -14.87 46.68
C GLU A 163 15.47 -13.94 45.56
N LEU A 164 14.85 -12.80 45.89
CA LEU A 164 14.39 -11.82 44.90
C LEU A 164 15.55 -11.18 44.15
N LYS A 165 16.64 -10.85 44.85
CA LYS A 165 17.86 -10.32 44.25
C LYS A 165 18.49 -11.31 43.26
N ILE A 166 18.65 -12.57 43.65
CA ILE A 166 19.19 -13.61 42.76
C ILE A 166 18.26 -13.80 41.55
N LYS A 167 16.94 -13.78 41.76
CA LYS A 167 15.98 -13.85 40.66
C LYS A 167 16.10 -12.64 39.72
N ALA A 168 16.31 -11.44 40.23
CA ALA A 168 16.52 -10.23 39.43
C ALA A 168 17.82 -10.31 38.61
N GLU A 169 18.93 -10.73 39.23
CA GLU A 169 20.22 -10.92 38.56
C GLU A 169 20.13 -11.99 37.45
N LYS A 170 19.53 -13.15 37.75
CA LYS A 170 19.35 -14.22 36.75
C LYS A 170 18.42 -13.82 35.63
N PHE A 171 17.37 -13.07 35.94
CA PHE A 171 16.46 -12.56 34.92
C PHE A 171 17.15 -11.53 34.02
N HIS A 172 17.99 -10.65 34.59
CA HIS A 172 18.82 -9.73 33.83
C HIS A 172 19.82 -10.45 32.91
N ASP A 173 20.50 -11.49 33.41
CA ASP A 173 21.39 -12.34 32.61
C ASP A 173 20.64 -12.93 31.41
N LEU A 174 19.43 -13.46 31.63
CA LEU A 174 18.58 -14.00 30.56
C LEU A 174 18.17 -12.94 29.54
N LEU A 175 17.84 -11.72 29.98
CA LEU A 175 17.54 -10.59 29.10
C LEU A 175 18.75 -10.18 28.26
N GLN A 176 19.95 -10.16 28.82
CA GLN A 176 21.18 -9.87 28.07
C GLN A 176 21.53 -10.97 27.06
N MET A 177 21.36 -12.25 27.44
CA MET A 177 21.60 -13.39 26.56
C MET A 177 20.57 -13.48 25.42
N SER A 178 19.30 -13.16 25.70
CA SER A 178 18.23 -13.09 24.71
C SER A 178 18.25 -11.80 23.86
N GLY A 179 18.78 -10.71 24.42
CA GLY A 179 18.83 -9.38 23.80
C GLY A 179 20.04 -9.14 22.90
N GLY A 180 20.98 -10.07 22.87
CA GLY A 180 22.23 -9.99 22.09
C GLY A 180 22.08 -9.95 20.56
N SER A 181 20.86 -9.95 19.98
CA SER A 181 20.73 -9.80 18.52
C SER A 181 19.53 -9.02 17.95
N SER A 182 18.55 -8.45 18.69
CA SER A 182 17.39 -7.84 17.98
C SER A 182 16.50 -6.79 18.66
N PHE A 183 16.81 -6.23 19.85
CA PHE A 183 15.86 -5.28 20.47
C PHE A 183 16.15 -3.78 20.30
N MET A 184 17.28 -3.39 19.68
CA MET A 184 17.65 -1.96 19.52
C MET A 184 17.30 -1.30 18.17
N SER A 185 16.41 -1.85 17.33
CA SER A 185 16.19 -1.27 15.97
C SER A 185 14.73 -1.08 15.49
N SER A 186 13.72 -1.07 16.35
CA SER A 186 12.32 -0.96 15.87
C SER A 186 11.62 0.39 16.07
N ASN A 187 12.27 1.43 16.61
CA ASN A 187 11.56 2.68 16.95
C ASN A 187 11.96 3.97 16.18
N GLN A 188 12.53 3.88 14.98
CA GLN A 188 12.80 5.09 14.16
C GLN A 188 12.41 5.05 12.68
N GLN A 189 11.65 4.06 12.19
CA GLN A 189 11.24 4.03 10.79
C GLN A 189 9.75 3.74 10.56
N GLN A 190 8.86 4.61 11.05
CA GLN A 190 7.50 4.70 10.50
C GLN A 190 7.04 6.16 10.39
N SER A 191 7.73 6.94 9.55
CA SER A 191 7.29 8.27 9.13
C SER A 191 7.43 8.47 7.62
N TYR A 192 7.13 7.46 6.79
CA TYR A 192 7.17 7.63 5.32
C TYR A 192 6.14 6.79 4.54
N THR A 193 4.88 6.66 4.98
CA THR A 193 3.83 6.17 4.07
C THR A 193 2.45 6.75 4.45
N SER A 194 2.26 8.05 4.27
CA SER A 194 0.89 8.61 4.23
C SER A 194 0.86 9.86 3.37
N LYS A 195 1.06 9.69 2.06
CA LYS A 195 0.76 10.73 1.05
C LYS A 195 0.29 10.15 -0.27
N TYR A 196 -0.56 9.12 -0.28
CA TYR A 196 -1.39 8.80 -1.45
C TYR A 196 -2.67 8.10 -0.99
N THR A 197 -3.65 8.91 -0.62
CA THR A 197 -5.10 8.62 -0.66
C THR A 197 -5.80 9.95 -0.76
#